data_AF-A0A7V9JXN3-F1
#
_entry.id   AF-A0A7V9JXN3-F1
#
_cell.length_a   1.000
_cell.length_b   1.000
_cell.length_c   1.000
_cell.angle_alpha   90.00
_cell.angle_beta   90.00
_cell.angle_gamma   90.00
#
_symmetry.space_group_name_H-M   'P 1'
#
loop_
_entity.id
_entity.type
_entity.pdbx_description
1 polymer ?
#
loop_
_entity_poly.entity_id
_entity_poly.type
_entity_poly.pdbx_seq_one_letter_code
_entity_poly.pdbx_strand_id
1 'polypeptide(L)'
;MPFWRVVGDGVIGGVPTTDSTGVVAGGNTAATVLTDDITALAAGATERLTAAATLDELRDVEQELLGKRGRLAGLRRNLGALAPGDRPAAG
;
A
#
# COMPACT_ATOMS: atom_id res chain seq x y z
N MET A 1 4.19 10.66 40.60
CA MET A 1 5.57 10.82 40.10
C MET A 1 5.57 10.60 38.59
N PRO A 2 5.87 11.61 37.75
CA PRO A 2 6.05 11.40 36.30
C PRO A 2 7.54 11.33 35.94
N PHE A 3 7.93 10.39 35.06
CA PHE A 3 9.34 10.03 34.82
C PHE A 3 9.81 10.14 33.35
N TRP A 4 9.12 10.86 32.48
CA TRP A 4 9.61 11.06 31.11
C TRP A 4 10.04 12.51 30.87
N ARG A 5 11.36 12.64 30.72
CA ARG A 5 12.11 13.89 30.54
C ARG A 5 12.42 14.04 29.05
N VAL A 6 12.02 15.15 28.44
CA VAL A 6 12.49 15.58 27.12
C VAL A 6 13.81 16.32 27.32
N VAL A 7 14.88 15.88 26.66
CA VAL A 7 16.15 16.61 26.52
C VAL A 7 16.34 16.90 25.04
N GLY A 8 16.47 18.18 24.72
CA GLY A 8 16.32 18.73 23.37
C GLY A 8 17.55 18.70 22.46
N ASP A 9 17.33 19.33 21.31
CA ASP A 9 18.24 19.94 20.33
C ASP A 9 19.58 19.26 20.03
N GLY A 10 19.66 18.64 18.86
CA GLY A 10 20.90 18.09 18.31
C GLY A 10 20.77 17.81 16.82
N VAL A 11 20.82 18.86 16.00
CA VAL A 11 21.12 18.72 14.56
C VAL A 11 22.56 18.21 14.44
N ILE A 12 22.75 17.00 13.92
CA ILE A 12 24.03 16.60 13.33
C ILE A 12 23.75 16.09 11.92
N GLY A 13 24.04 16.95 10.94
CA GLY A 13 24.14 16.57 9.55
C GLY A 13 25.22 15.51 9.37
N GLY A 14 24.80 14.33 8.92
CA GLY A 14 25.66 13.28 8.38
C GLY A 14 25.36 13.16 6.89
N VAL A 15 26.40 13.30 6.08
CA VAL A 15 26.44 13.23 4.61
C VAL A 15 25.46 12.22 3.98
N PRO A 16 24.81 12.56 2.84
CA PRO A 16 24.25 11.52 1.99
C PRO A 16 25.42 10.75 1.39
N THR A 17 25.87 9.67 2.02
CA THR A 17 26.63 8.64 1.31
C THR A 17 25.68 8.06 0.29
N THR A 18 25.80 8.56 -0.94
CA THR A 18 25.15 8.01 -2.13
C THR A 18 25.80 6.66 -2.39
N ASP A 19 25.41 5.64 -1.63
CA ASP A 19 25.71 4.27 -2.02
C ASP A 19 24.81 3.95 -3.20
N SER A 20 25.42 4.18 -4.36
CA SER A 20 24.82 4.05 -5.67
C SER A 20 24.70 2.56 -5.96
N THR A 21 23.71 1.90 -5.35
CA THR A 21 23.22 0.61 -5.85
C THR A 21 22.44 0.90 -7.14
N GLY A 22 23.20 1.06 -8.21
CA GLY A 22 22.68 1.04 -9.56
C GLY A 22 22.16 -0.35 -9.89
N VAL A 23 20.84 -0.55 -9.79
CA VAL A 23 19.98 -1.31 -10.72
C VAL A 23 18.54 -0.83 -10.52
N VAL A 24 18.03 0.09 -11.35
CA VAL A 24 16.59 0.19 -11.63
C VAL A 24 16.39 0.62 -13.09
N ALA A 25 16.88 -0.20 -14.02
CA ALA A 25 16.62 -0.02 -15.44
C ALA A 25 15.49 -0.96 -15.89
N GLY A 26 14.24 -0.45 -15.85
CA GLY A 26 13.26 -0.69 -16.92
C GLY A 26 12.18 -1.77 -16.77
N GLY A 27 12.13 -2.56 -15.69
CA GLY A 27 11.17 -3.67 -15.59
C GLY A 27 9.93 -3.46 -14.70
N ASN A 28 10.03 -2.69 -13.62
CA ASN A 28 9.15 -2.87 -12.45
C ASN A 28 8.08 -1.79 -12.24
N THR A 29 7.99 -0.76 -13.09
CA THR A 29 7.05 0.37 -12.86
C THR A 29 5.60 -0.07 -12.79
N ALA A 30 5.17 -1.01 -13.65
CA ALA A 30 3.79 -1.51 -13.64
C ALA A 30 3.45 -2.30 -12.38
N ALA A 31 4.41 -3.08 -11.86
CA ALA A 31 4.25 -3.80 -10.59
C ALA A 31 4.20 -2.83 -9.41
N THR A 32 5.07 -1.82 -9.37
CA THR A 32 5.07 -0.79 -8.31
C THR A 32 3.76 -0.02 -8.25
N VAL A 33 3.27 0.47 -9.40
CA VAL A 33 1.99 1.20 -9.48
C VAL A 33 0.82 0.33 -8.98
N LEU A 34 0.80 -0.95 -9.34
CA LEU A 34 -0.26 -1.85 -8.91
C LEU A 34 -0.21 -2.14 -7.40
N THR A 35 0.98 -2.25 -6.82
CA THR A 35 1.17 -2.38 -5.37
C THR A 35 0.74 -1.11 -4.62
N ASP A 36 1.02 0.07 -5.19
CA ASP A 36 0.57 1.34 -4.65
C ASP A 36 -0.96 1.45 -4.66
N ASP A 37 -1.60 1.04 -5.76
CA ASP A 37 -3.07 1.01 -5.89
C ASP A 37 -3.72 0.09 -4.85
N ILE A 38 -3.15 -1.10 -4.60
CA ILE A 38 -3.64 -2.04 -3.58
C ILE A 38 -3.48 -1.43 -2.19
N THR A 39 -2.36 -0.76 -1.92
CA THR A 39 -2.09 -0.11 -0.63
C THR A 39 -3.08 1.03 -0.38
N ALA A 40 -3.33 1.87 -1.38
CA ALA A 40 -4.32 2.93 -1.32
C ALA A 40 -5.74 2.38 -1.13
N LEU A 41 -6.07 1.28 -1.81
CA LEU A 41 -7.35 0.59 -1.64
C LEU A 41 -7.52 0.08 -0.20
N ALA A 42 -6.48 -0.51 0.38
CA ALA A 42 -6.50 -1.03 1.74
C ALA A 42 -6.67 0.10 2.77
N ALA A 43 -5.93 1.20 2.64
CA ALA A 43 -6.07 2.36 3.52
C ALA A 43 -7.49 2.94 3.48
N GLY A 44 -8.04 3.19 2.29
CA GLY A 44 -9.39 3.69 2.12
C GLY A 44 -10.48 2.68 2.50
N ALA A 45 -10.17 1.38 2.54
CA ALA A 45 -11.06 0.35 3.07
C ALA A 45 -11.13 0.42 4.59
N THR A 46 -9.98 0.57 5.27
CA THR A 46 -9.93 0.70 6.74
C THR A 46 -10.77 1.88 7.22
N GLU A 47 -10.66 3.05 6.56
CA GLU A 47 -11.49 4.22 6.90
C GLU A 47 -12.99 3.92 6.79
N ARG A 48 -13.41 3.30 5.68
CA ARG A 48 -14.81 2.92 5.47
C ARG A 48 -15.31 1.87 6.46
N LEU A 49 -14.48 0.88 6.80
CA LEU A 49 -14.79 -0.13 7.80
C LEU A 49 -14.96 0.50 9.19
N THR A 50 -14.16 1.50 9.55
CA THR A 50 -14.32 2.22 10.83
C THR A 50 -15.52 3.15 10.86
N ALA A 51 -15.96 3.65 9.70
CA ALA A 51 -17.10 4.54 9.58
C ALA A 51 -18.45 3.79 9.56
N ALA A 52 -18.46 2.51 9.17
CA ALA A 52 -19.67 1.70 9.12
C ALA A 52 -20.25 1.51 10.54
N ALA A 53 -21.50 1.93 10.71
CA ALA A 53 -22.22 1.86 11.98
C ALA A 53 -23.14 0.63 12.06
N THR A 54 -23.39 -0.03 10.92
CA THR A 54 -24.30 -1.18 10.83
C THR A 54 -23.70 -2.36 10.08
N LEU A 55 -24.23 -3.56 10.34
CA LEU A 55 -23.80 -4.78 9.64
C LEU A 55 -24.14 -4.75 8.14
N ASP A 56 -25.20 -4.06 7.75
CA ASP A 56 -25.57 -3.94 6.33
C ASP A 56 -24.61 -3.00 5.60
N GLU A 57 -24.24 -1.86 6.20
CA GLU A 57 -23.18 -0.98 5.67
C GLU A 57 -21.84 -1.71 5.53
N LEU A 58 -21.49 -2.54 6.52
CA LEU A 58 -20.27 -3.36 6.46
C LEU A 58 -20.31 -4.35 5.29
N ARG A 59 -21.46 -5.01 5.06
CA ARG A 59 -21.65 -5.94 3.93
C ARG A 59 -21.59 -5.24 2.58
N ASP A 60 -22.10 -4.01 2.48
CA ASP A 60 -22.02 -3.21 1.27
C ASP A 60 -20.57 -2.87 0.94
N VAL A 61 -19.79 -2.44 1.94
CA VAL A 61 -18.34 -2.19 1.78
C VAL A 61 -17.60 -3.48 1.39
N GLU A 62 -17.92 -4.61 2.01
CA GLU A 62 -17.35 -5.92 1.66
C GLU A 62 -17.68 -6.31 0.21
N GLN A 63 -18.92 -6.13 -0.22
CA GLN A 63 -19.35 -6.47 -1.58
C GLN A 63 -18.71 -5.56 -2.63
N GLU A 64 -18.55 -4.27 -2.35
CA GLU A 64 -17.87 -3.31 -3.24
C GLU A 64 -16.38 -3.64 -3.42
N LEU A 65 -15.70 -4.02 -2.33
CA LEU A 65 -14.26 -4.22 -2.33
C LEU A 65 -13.85 -5.64 -2.71
N LEU A 66 -14.45 -6.64 -2.07
CA LEU A 66 -14.08 -8.06 -2.14
C LEU A 66 -15.05 -8.89 -2.99
N GLY A 67 -16.17 -8.32 -3.43
CA GLY A 67 -17.14 -9.02 -4.26
C GLY A 67 -16.56 -9.53 -5.58
N LYS A 68 -17.28 -10.44 -6.25
CA LYS A 68 -16.87 -11.07 -7.51
C LYS A 68 -16.56 -10.08 -8.66
N ARG A 69 -17.15 -8.88 -8.58
CA ARG A 69 -16.90 -7.75 -9.48
C ARG A 69 -16.34 -6.52 -8.74
N GLY A 70 -15.91 -6.72 -7.50
CA GLY A 70 -15.38 -5.68 -6.64
C GLY A 70 -14.01 -5.20 -7.10
N ARG A 71 -13.56 -4.11 -6.49
CA ARG A 71 -12.31 -3.43 -6.88
C ARG A 71 -11.09 -4.36 -6.80
N LEU A 72 -10.97 -5.18 -5.76
CA LEU A 72 -9.86 -6.13 -5.61
C LEU A 72 -9.88 -7.22 -6.69
N ALA A 73 -11.07 -7.69 -7.08
CA ALA A 73 -11.20 -8.66 -8.16
C ALA A 73 -10.75 -8.09 -9.51
N GLY A 74 -10.90 -6.78 -9.74
CA GLY A 74 -10.34 -6.06 -10.88
C GLY A 74 -8.81 -5.99 -10.83
N LEU A 75 -8.26 -5.54 -9.70
CA LEU A 75 -6.81 -5.47 -9.48
C LEU A 75 -6.11 -6.83 -9.66
N ARG A 76 -6.74 -7.92 -9.18
CA ARG A 76 -6.23 -9.29 -9.38
C ARG A 76 -6.17 -9.73 -10.85
N ARG A 77 -7.10 -9.25 -11.69
CA ARG A 77 -7.04 -9.52 -13.14
C ARG A 77 -5.88 -8.77 -13.79
N ASN A 78 -5.62 -7.55 -13.34
CA ASN A 78 -4.49 -6.75 -13.80
C ASN A 78 -3.15 -7.40 -13.42
N LEU A 79 -3.04 -7.98 -12.22
CA LEU A 79 -1.89 -8.82 -11.82
C LEU A 79 -1.64 -9.97 -12.79
N GLY A 80 -2.69 -10.67 -13.20
CA GLY A 80 -2.60 -11.77 -14.16
C GLY A 80 -2.18 -11.35 -15.57
N ALA A 81 -2.38 -10.07 -15.93
CA ALA A 81 -1.99 -9.48 -17.21
C ALA A 81 -0.54 -8.99 -17.24
N LEU A 82 0.14 -8.90 -16.07
CA LEU A 82 1.55 -8.53 -16.00
C LEU A 82 2.44 -9.58 -16.67
N ALA A 83 3.61 -9.13 -17.14
CA ALA A 83 4.65 -10.01 -17.67
C ALA A 83 5.14 -10.97 -16.57
N PRO A 84 5.62 -12.19 -16.92
CA PRO A 84 6.01 -13.19 -15.92
C PRO A 84 7.05 -12.71 -14.89
N GLY A 85 7.94 -11.79 -15.28
CA GLY A 85 8.96 -11.21 -14.39
C GLY A 85 8.42 -10.21 -13.37
N ASP A 86 7.25 -9.59 -13.64
CA ASP A 86 6.70 -8.51 -12.82
C ASP A 86 5.66 -9.00 -11.80
N ARG A 87 5.15 -10.22 -11.99
CA ARG A 87 4.16 -10.84 -11.09
C ARG A 87 4.67 -11.08 -9.66
N PRO A 88 5.91 -11.56 -9.42
CA PRO A 88 6.39 -11.80 -8.06
C PRO A 88 6.52 -10.53 -7.21
N ALA A 89 6.70 -9.36 -7.85
CA ALA A 89 6.84 -8.08 -7.15
C ALA A 89 5.49 -7.45 -6.77
N ALA A 90 4.38 -7.93 -7.35
CA ALA A 90 3.05 -7.37 -7.16
C ALA A 90 2.04 -8.35 -6.53
N GLY A 91 2.42 -9.62 -6.36
CA GLY A 91 1.58 -10.72 -5.88
C GLY A 91 1.70 -11.03 -4.40
#